data_AF-A0A024GJM7-F1
#
_entry.id   AF-A0A024GJM7-F1
#
_cell.length_a   1.000
_cell.length_b   1.000
_cell.length_c   1.000
_cell.angle_alpha   90.00
_cell.angle_beta   90.00
_cell.angle_gamma   90.00
#
_symmetry.space_group_name_H-M   'P 1'
#
loop_
_entity.id
_entity.type
_entity.pdbx_description
1 polymer ?
#
loop_
_entity_poly.entity_id
_entity_poly.type
_entity_poly.pdbx_seq_one_letter_code
_entity_poly.pdbx_strand_id
1 'polypeptide(L)'
;MKEQLRVVMKKYGKIAAAFHASMFAATFGASYGVIRSGVDVETFLDRIPMVDARKVDASAGSLACAYIATLATGPARGLLTITATPMLARLLARIRR
;
A
#
# COMPACT_ATOMS: atom_id res chain seq x y z
N MET A 1 -29.06 2.34 1.56
CA MET A 1 -27.59 2.17 1.60
C MET A 1 -27.01 1.43 0.39
N LYS A 2 -27.52 0.24 0.02
CA LYS A 2 -27.00 -0.57 -1.10
C LYS A 2 -26.92 0.17 -2.45
N GLU A 3 -27.95 0.94 -2.81
CA GLU A 3 -27.98 1.68 -4.09
C GLU A 3 -26.93 2.80 -4.17
N GLN A 4 -26.72 3.55 -3.08
CA GLN A 4 -25.69 4.60 -3.08
C GLN A 4 -24.28 4.02 -3.20
N LEU A 5 -24.01 2.90 -2.52
CA LEU A 5 -22.74 2.18 -2.69
C LEU A 5 -22.57 1.72 -4.14
N ARG A 6 -23.62 1.20 -4.77
CA ARG A 6 -23.58 0.77 -6.18
C ARG A 6 -23.28 1.92 -7.14
N VAL A 7 -23.86 3.10 -6.91
CA VAL A 7 -23.58 4.31 -7.69
C VAL A 7 -22.11 4.75 -7.52
N VAL A 8 -21.61 4.80 -6.28
CA VAL A 8 -20.21 5.15 -5.99
C VAL A 8 -19.26 4.15 -6.64
N MET A 9 -19.53 2.84 -6.50
CA MET A 9 -18.72 1.78 -7.07
C MET A 9 -18.65 1.87 -8.60
N LYS A 10 -19.78 2.12 -9.28
CA LYS A 10 -19.83 2.32 -10.73
C LYS A 10 -19.02 3.54 -11.18
N LYS A 11 -19.12 4.64 -10.44
CA LYS A 11 -18.49 5.92 -10.81
C LYS A 11 -16.98 5.94 -10.52
N TYR A 12 -16.57 5.39 -9.39
CA TYR A 12 -15.23 5.56 -8.85
C TYR A 12 -14.43 4.27 -8.73
N GLY A 13 -15.06 3.10 -8.80
CA GLY A 13 -14.41 1.82 -8.50
C GLY A 13 -13.15 1.55 -9.32
N LYS A 14 -13.16 1.85 -10.62
CA LYS A 14 -11.97 1.70 -11.49
C LYS A 14 -10.83 2.63 -11.08
N ILE A 15 -11.14 3.88 -10.76
CA ILE A 15 -10.15 4.90 -10.35
C ILE A 15 -9.58 4.55 -8.98
N ALA A 16 -10.45 4.18 -8.03
CA ALA A 16 -10.04 3.74 -6.71
C ALA A 16 -9.13 2.51 -6.78
N ALA A 17 -9.50 1.48 -7.55
CA ALA A 17 -8.70 0.28 -7.70
C ALA A 17 -7.33 0.56 -8.34
N ALA A 18 -7.29 1.35 -9.42
CA ALA A 18 -6.04 1.73 -10.08
C ALA A 18 -5.13 2.52 -9.14
N PHE A 19 -5.68 3.50 -8.41
CA PHE A 19 -4.92 4.31 -7.46
C PHE A 19 -4.45 3.49 -6.24
N HIS A 20 -5.29 2.58 -5.73
CA HIS A 20 -4.91 1.73 -4.61
C HIS A 20 -3.78 0.77 -5.00
N ALA A 21 -3.86 0.17 -6.19
CA ALA A 21 -2.83 -0.71 -6.71
C ALA A 21 -1.51 0.03 -6.98
N SER A 22 -1.55 1.26 -7.51
CA SER A 22 -0.34 2.06 -7.73
C SER A 22 0.32 2.47 -6.41
N MET A 23 -0.47 2.89 -5.41
CA MET A 23 0.02 3.16 -4.06
C MET A 23 0.63 1.92 -3.43
N PHE A 24 0.05 0.73 -3.66
CA PHE A 24 0.60 -0.52 -3.20
C PHE A 24 1.97 -0.81 -3.82
N ALA A 25 2.06 -0.76 -5.16
CA ALA A 25 3.31 -1.01 -5.87
C ALA A 25 4.40 0.00 -5.47
N ALA A 26 4.05 1.28 -5.33
CA ALA A 26 4.97 2.32 -4.90
C ALA A 26 5.49 2.07 -3.47
N THR A 27 4.58 1.77 -2.53
CA THR A 27 4.96 1.51 -1.13
C THR A 27 5.81 0.24 -1.00
N PHE A 28 5.43 -0.82 -1.71
CA PHE A 28 6.16 -2.08 -1.72
C PHE A 28 7.55 -1.93 -2.33
N GLY A 29 7.64 -1.28 -3.50
CA GLY A 29 8.91 -1.01 -4.17
C GLY A 29 9.84 -0.12 -3.34
N ALA A 30 9.31 0.93 -2.71
CA ALA A 30 10.07 1.79 -1.81
C ALA A 30 10.60 1.02 -0.59
N SER A 31 9.72 0.26 0.08
CA SER A 31 10.08 -0.55 1.25
C SER A 31 11.16 -1.57 0.88
N TYR A 32 10.99 -2.28 -0.24
CA TYR A 32 11.96 -3.23 -0.73
C TYR A 32 13.30 -2.57 -1.10
N GLY A 33 13.28 -1.41 -1.75
CA GLY A 33 14.48 -0.65 -2.11
C GLY A 33 15.28 -0.22 -0.89
N VAL A 34 14.62 0.28 0.15
CA VAL A 34 15.25 0.68 1.41
C VAL A 34 15.86 -0.50 2.16
N ILE A 35 15.16 -1.63 2.21
CA ILE A 35 15.69 -2.86 2.81
C ILE A 35 16.93 -3.33 2.03
N ARG A 36 16.87 -3.31 0.69
CA ARG A 36 17.98 -3.72 -0.16
C ARG A 36 19.19 -2.77 -0.10
N SER A 37 19.00 -1.50 0.25
CA SER A 37 20.12 -0.56 0.41
C SER A 37 20.93 -0.78 1.70
N GLY A 38 20.64 -1.84 2.46
CA GLY A 38 21.40 -2.19 3.66
C GLY A 38 20.88 -1.52 4.93
N VAL A 39 19.62 -1.04 4.94
CA VAL A 39 18.98 -0.65 6.18
C VAL A 39 18.81 -1.89 7.05
N ASP A 40 19.33 -1.83 8.27
CA ASP A 40 19.26 -2.91 9.24
C ASP A 40 17.82 -3.06 9.76
N VAL A 41 17.09 -4.00 9.17
CA VAL A 41 15.70 -4.33 9.53
C VAL A 41 15.66 -5.24 10.76
N GLU A 42 16.72 -6.01 11.02
CA GLU A 42 16.79 -6.96 12.13
C GLU A 42 16.69 -6.23 13.47
N THR A 43 17.43 -5.13 13.62
CA THR A 43 17.35 -4.28 14.83
C THR A 43 15.95 -3.69 15.05
N PHE A 44 15.17 -3.44 14.00
CA PHE A 44 13.79 -2.99 14.13
C PHE A 44 12.83 -4.14 14.48
N LEU A 45 13.05 -5.31 13.92
CA LEU A 45 12.25 -6.52 14.17
C LEU A 45 12.44 -7.02 15.60
N ASP A 46 13.65 -6.93 16.16
CA ASP A 46 13.95 -7.29 17.55
C ASP A 46 13.19 -6.44 18.58
N ARG A 47 12.70 -5.25 18.17
CA ARG A 47 11.84 -4.41 19.03
C ARG A 47 10.38 -4.84 19.02
N ILE A 48 10.00 -5.80 18.18
CA ILE A 48 8.64 -6.31 18.06
C ILE A 48 8.58 -7.66 18.79
N PRO A 49 7.99 -7.75 20.00
CA PRO A 49 8.03 -8.96 20.82
C PRO A 49 7.32 -10.19 20.19
N MET A 50 6.62 -9.99 19.06
CA MET A 50 5.90 -11.04 18.33
C MET A 50 6.65 -11.56 17.10
N VAL A 51 7.85 -11.06 16.79
CA VAL A 51 8.59 -11.42 15.58
C VAL A 51 10.00 -11.89 15.93
N ASP A 52 10.34 -13.11 15.50
CA ASP A 52 11.66 -13.71 15.70
C ASP A 52 12.51 -13.46 14.44
N ALA A 53 13.35 -12.42 14.49
CA ALA A 53 14.14 -11.96 13.34
C ALA A 53 15.09 -13.05 12.80
N ARG A 54 15.53 -13.99 13.64
CA ARG A 54 16.47 -15.06 13.30
C ARG A 54 15.90 -16.15 12.38
N LYS A 55 14.57 -16.20 12.22
CA LYS A 55 13.88 -17.18 11.33
C LYS A 55 13.63 -16.63 9.92
N VAL A 56 14.08 -15.42 9.64
CA VAL A 56 13.87 -14.73 8.38
C VAL A 56 15.11 -14.93 7.50
N ASP A 57 15.02 -15.77 6.46
CA ASP A 57 16.10 -15.94 5.46
C ASP A 57 16.43 -14.59 4.81
N ALA A 58 17.70 -14.22 4.67
CA ALA A 58 18.09 -12.86 4.25
C ALA A 58 17.56 -12.44 2.86
N SER A 59 17.34 -13.40 1.95
CA SER A 59 16.88 -13.12 0.58
C SER A 59 15.36 -13.21 0.43
N ALA A 60 14.74 -14.30 0.90
CA ALA A 60 13.29 -14.47 0.92
C ALA A 60 12.62 -13.54 1.96
N GLY A 61 13.35 -13.21 3.02
CA GLY A 61 12.97 -12.30 4.08
C GLY A 61 12.88 -10.85 3.64
N SER A 62 13.77 -10.35 2.78
CA SER A 62 13.70 -8.95 2.33
C SER A 62 12.38 -8.61 1.61
N LEU A 63 11.91 -9.50 0.74
CA LEU A 63 10.61 -9.38 0.06
C LEU A 63 9.44 -9.59 1.04
N ALA A 64 9.54 -10.58 1.93
CA ALA A 64 8.50 -10.83 2.94
C ALA A 64 8.37 -9.64 3.92
N CYS A 65 9.48 -9.11 4.42
CA CYS A 65 9.53 -7.93 5.27
C CYS A 65 8.98 -6.70 4.55
N ALA A 66 9.37 -6.46 3.29
CA ALA A 66 8.79 -5.39 2.49
C ALA A 66 7.27 -5.55 2.33
N TYR A 67 6.79 -6.77 2.12
CA TYR A 67 5.37 -7.07 1.99
C TYR A 67 4.61 -6.85 3.29
N ILE A 68 5.15 -7.30 4.43
CA ILE A 68 4.57 -7.11 5.77
C ILE A 68 4.54 -5.62 6.14
N ALA A 69 5.63 -4.91 5.91
CA ALA A 69 5.69 -3.46 6.11
C ALA A 69 4.63 -2.75 5.24
N THR A 70 4.47 -3.20 4.00
CA THR A 70 3.43 -2.68 3.10
C THR A 70 2.04 -3.01 3.62
N LEU A 71 1.77 -4.23 4.08
CA LEU A 71 0.49 -4.65 4.67
C LEU A 71 0.09 -3.78 5.86
N ALA A 72 1.05 -3.41 6.73
CA ALA A 72 0.80 -2.55 7.88
C ALA A 72 0.21 -1.17 7.48
N THR A 73 0.53 -0.68 6.28
CA THR A 73 -0.03 0.56 5.74
C THR A 73 -1.44 0.39 5.15
N GLY A 74 -2.02 -0.81 5.16
CA GLY A 74 -3.33 -1.13 4.58
C GLY A 74 -4.47 -0.18 4.99
N PRO A 75 -4.75 0.01 6.30
CA PRO A 75 -5.82 0.91 6.76
C PRO A 75 -5.60 2.36 6.33
N ALA A 76 -4.38 2.87 6.46
CA ALA A 76 -4.02 4.23 6.08
C ALA A 76 -4.18 4.45 4.56
N ARG A 77 -3.71 3.50 3.74
CA ARG A 77 -3.88 3.54 2.28
C ARG A 77 -5.34 3.42 1.86
N GLY A 78 -6.13 2.60 2.56
CA GLY A 78 -7.58 2.50 2.34
C GLY A 78 -8.27 3.86 2.54
N LEU A 79 -7.99 4.53 3.67
CA LEU A 79 -8.50 5.88 3.94
C LEU A 79 -8.05 6.89 2.88
N LEU A 80 -6.77 6.87 2.53
CA LEU A 80 -6.18 7.76 1.54
C LEU A 80 -6.80 7.53 0.15
N THR A 81 -7.03 6.28 -0.26
CA THR A 81 -7.74 5.97 -1.51
C THR A 81 -9.16 6.52 -1.47
N ILE A 82 -9.92 6.27 -0.41
CA ILE A 82 -11.32 6.73 -0.32
C ILE A 82 -11.42 8.26 -0.44
N THR A 83 -10.55 8.99 0.26
CA THR A 83 -10.54 10.46 0.27
C THR A 83 -9.97 11.07 -1.02
N ALA A 84 -8.93 10.47 -1.61
CA ALA A 84 -8.29 10.98 -2.82
C ALA A 84 -9.06 10.65 -4.11
N THR A 85 -9.79 9.53 -4.15
CA THR A 85 -10.52 9.07 -5.36
C THR A 85 -11.43 10.14 -6.00
N PRO A 86 -12.30 10.88 -5.26
CA PRO A 86 -13.12 11.91 -5.88
C PRO A 86 -12.29 13.06 -6.47
N MET A 87 -11.14 13.40 -5.87
CA MET A 87 -10.24 14.43 -6.42
C MET A 87 -9.56 13.94 -7.70
N LEU A 88 -9.05 12.71 -7.69
CA LEU A 88 -8.43 12.10 -8.87
C LEU A 88 -9.42 11.96 -10.04
N ALA A 89 -10.68 11.59 -9.76
CA ALA A 89 -11.71 11.52 -10.79
C ALA A 89 -11.98 12.89 -11.44
N ARG A 90 -11.98 13.97 -10.65
CA ARG A 90 -12.12 15.34 -11.20
C ARG A 90 -10.91 15.74 -12.04
N LEU A 91 -9.71 15.41 -11.58
CA LEU A 91 -8.48 15.69 -12.31
C LEU A 91 -8.45 14.95 -13.66
N LEU A 92 -8.74 13.65 -13.67
CA LEU A 92 -8.79 12.84 -14.89
C LEU A 92 -9.86 13.35 -15.88
N ALA A 93 -11.01 13.80 -15.37
CA ALA A 93 -12.05 14.39 -16.22
C ALA A 93 -11.62 15.74 -16.83
N ARG A 94 -10.74 16.51 -16.17
CA ARG A 94 -10.15 17.73 -16.75
C ARG A 94 -9.10 17.43 -17.81
N ILE A 95 -8.25 16.42 -17.58
CA ILE A 95 -7.18 16.04 -18.52
C ILE A 95 -7.74 15.41 -19.80
N ARG A 96 -8.90 14.74 -19.70
CA ARG A 96 -9.56 14.10 -20.84
C ARG A 96 -10.44 15.04 -21.67
N ARG A 97 -10.68 16.27 -21.21
CA ARG A 97 -11.33 17.34 -22.01
C ARG A 97 -10.28 18.05 -22.85
#